data_AF-A0A962JKP3-F1
#
_entry.id   AF-A0A962JKP3-F1
#
_cell.length_a   1.000
_cell.length_b   1.000
_cell.length_c   1.000
_cell.angle_alpha   90.00
_cell.angle_beta   90.00
_cell.angle_gamma   90.00
#
_symmetry.space_group_name_H-M   'P 1'
#
loop_
_entity.id
_entity.type
_entity.pdbx_description
1 polymer ?
#
loop_
_entity_poly.entity_id
_entity_poly.type
_entity_poly.pdbx_seq_one_letter_code
_entity_poly.pdbx_strand_id
1 'polypeptide(L)' 'MNVIVIRHGQAQAQSTSDANRTLTAVGEQQAQKTAAWLANQGYQVDALFVSP' A
#
# COMPACT_ATOMS: atom_id res chain seq x y z
N MET A 1 -5.22 18.65 10.02
CA MET A 1 -4.79 17.24 10.12
C MET A 1 -5.42 16.49 8.97
N ASN A 2 -4.63 15.82 8.14
CA ASN A 2 -5.11 15.02 7.01
C ASN A 2 -4.90 13.54 7.33
N VAL A 3 -5.88 12.71 7.00
CA VAL A 3 -5.76 11.25 7.11
C VAL A 3 -5.90 10.67 5.70
N ILE A 4 -4.88 9.96 5.26
CA ILE A 4 -4.85 9.31 3.94
C ILE A 4 -5.08 7.82 4.16
N VAL A 5 -6.23 7.32 3.70
CA VAL A 5 -6.59 5.90 3.82
C VAL A 5 -6.20 5.19 2.54
N ILE A 6 -5.29 4.22 2.65
CA ILE A 6 -4.76 3.45 1.52
C ILE A 6 -5.10 1.98 1.73
N ARG A 7 -5.73 1.35 0.75
CA ARG A 7 -5.88 -0.12 0.71
C ARG A 7 -4.58 -0.76 0.23
N HIS A 8 -4.23 -1.92 0.77
CA HIS A 8 -3.09 -2.71 0.29
C HIS A 8 -3.17 -2.97 -1.22
N GLY A 9 -2.02 -3.08 -1.87
CA GLY A 9 -1.92 -3.45 -3.29
C GLY A 9 -2.41 -4.88 -3.54
N GLN A 10 -2.45 -5.29 -4.81
CA GLN A 10 -2.82 -6.66 -5.15
C GLN A 10 -1.93 -7.68 -4.43
N ALA A 11 -2.56 -8.57 -3.66
CA ALA A 11 -1.89 -9.69 -3.01
C ALA A 11 -2.13 -11.00 -3.78
N GLN A 12 -1.27 -12.00 -3.54
CA GLN A 12 -1.43 -13.35 -4.09
C GLN A 12 -2.83 -13.90 -3.86
N ALA A 13 -3.34 -14.75 -4.75
CA ALA A 13 -4.68 -15.32 -4.62
C ALA A 13 -4.76 -16.42 -3.54
N GLN A 14 -3.65 -17.14 -3.31
CA GLN A 14 -3.58 -18.22 -2.34
C GLN A 14 -2.27 -18.12 -1.55
N SER A 15 -2.36 -18.42 -0.26
CA SER A 15 -1.25 -18.65 0.66
C SER A 15 -1.75 -19.63 1.72
N THR A 16 -0.85 -20.22 2.51
CA THR A 16 -1.21 -21.16 3.59
C THR A 16 -2.11 -20.50 4.65
N SER A 17 -2.06 -19.17 4.77
CA SER A 17 -2.97 -18.34 5.57
C SER A 17 -3.23 -17.03 4.83
N ASP A 18 -4.44 -16.47 4.93
CA ASP A 18 -4.80 -15.18 4.30
C ASP A 18 -3.88 -14.04 4.78
N ALA A 19 -3.52 -14.03 6.06
CA ALA A 19 -2.60 -13.05 6.64
C ALA A 19 -1.17 -13.13 6.06
N ASN A 20 -0.78 -14.29 5.50
CA ASN A 20 0.54 -14.51 4.92
C ASN A 20 0.58 -14.25 3.41
N ARG A 21 -0.46 -13.61 2.84
CA ARG A 21 -0.48 -13.29 1.42
C ARG A 21 0.43 -12.10 1.13
N THR A 22 1.52 -12.34 0.42
CA THR A 22 2.41 -11.29 -0.06
C THR A 22 1.82 -10.55 -1.26
N LEU A 23 2.29 -9.32 -1.49
CA LEU A 23 1.98 -8.58 -2.70
C LEU A 23 2.48 -9.35 -3.93
N THR A 24 1.72 -9.27 -5.02
CA THR A 24 2.25 -9.65 -6.34
C THR A 24 3.14 -8.53 -6.86
N ALA A 25 3.94 -8.81 -7.90
CA ALA A 25 4.71 -7.77 -8.59
C ALA A 25 3.82 -6.60 -9.07
N VAL A 26 2.56 -6.89 -9.46
CA VAL A 26 1.57 -5.87 -9.82
C VAL A 26 1.17 -5.04 -8.60
N GLY A 27 0.94 -5.68 -7.45
CA GLY A 27 0.63 -5.01 -6.19
C GLY A 27 1.74 -4.09 -5.70
N GLU A 28 3.00 -4.51 -5.85
CA GLU A 28 4.17 -3.67 -5.54
C GLU A 28 4.23 -2.45 -6.46
N GLN A 29 4.03 -2.63 -7.77
CA GLN A 29 3.99 -1.52 -8.72
C GLN A 29 2.83 -0.55 -8.44
N GLN A 30 1.67 -1.06 -8.02
CA GLN A 30 0.54 -0.23 -7.61
C GLN A 30 0.91 0.64 -6.40
N ALA A 31 1.51 0.05 -5.36
CA ALA A 31 1.94 0.78 -4.18
C ALA A 31 2.97 1.88 -4.52
N GLN A 32 3.94 1.56 -5.37
CA GLN A 32 4.94 2.53 -5.86
C GLN A 32 4.29 3.70 -6.61
N LYS A 33 3.33 3.41 -7.50
CA LYS A 33 2.60 4.46 -8.25
C LYS A 33 1.76 5.35 -7.33
N THR A 34 1.09 4.77 -6.33
CA THR A 34 0.34 5.55 -5.33
C THR A 34 1.27 6.45 -4.53
N ALA A 35 2.43 5.94 -4.08
CA ALA A 35 3.42 6.74 -3.37
C ALA A 35 3.95 7.90 -4.24
N ALA A 36 4.31 7.63 -5.49
CA ALA A 36 4.77 8.66 -6.42
C ALA A 36 3.70 9.72 -6.69
N TRP A 37 2.44 9.31 -6.84
CA TRP A 37 1.33 10.24 -7.01
C TRP A 37 1.15 11.14 -5.79
N LEU A 38 1.17 10.58 -4.58
CA LEU A 38 1.04 11.34 -3.32
C LEU A 38 2.17 12.38 -3.18
N ALA A 39 3.42 11.98 -3.47
CA ALA A 39 4.56 12.88 -3.45
C ALA A 39 4.40 14.02 -4.47
N ASN A 40 3.94 13.70 -5.70
CA ASN A 40 3.73 14.70 -6.75
C ASN A 40 2.57 15.67 -6.44
N GLN A 41 1.61 15.27 -5.62
CA GLN A 41 0.56 16.16 -5.11
C GLN A 41 1.03 17.04 -3.94
N GLY A 42 2.28 16.87 -3.49
CA GLY A 42 2.85 17.65 -2.39
C GLY A 42 2.41 17.19 -0.99
N TYR A 43 1.84 15.98 -0.86
CA TYR A 43 1.53 15.45 0.46
C TYR A 43 2.81 15.10 1.22
N GLN A 44 2.90 15.54 2.47
CA GLN A 44 3.92 15.13 3.42
C GLN A 44 3.29 14.14 4.41
N VAL A 45 4.00 13.04 4.70
CA VAL A 45 3.53 11.98 5.59
C VAL A 45 4.35 12.02 6.87
N ASP A 46 3.74 12.53 7.93
CA ASP A 46 4.39 12.65 9.25
C ASP A 46 4.36 11.35 10.05
N ALA A 47 3.38 10.49 9.77
CA ALA A 47 3.20 9.21 10.45
C ALA A 47 2.56 8.17 9.52
N LEU A 48 2.88 6.89 9.74
CA LEU A 48 2.31 5.76 9.02
C LEU A 48 1.76 4.74 10.02
N PHE A 49 0.53 4.30 9.79
CA PHE A 49 -0.10 3.21 10.52
C PHE A 49 -0.47 2.13 9.51
N VAL A 50 -0.11 0.88 9.80
CA VAL A 50 -0.32 -0.26 8.90
C VAL A 50 -1.08 -1.37 9.61
N SER A 51 -1.85 -2.13 8.85
CA SER A 51 -2.38 -3.42 9.31
C SER A 51 -1.22 -4.34 9.71
N PRO A 52 -1.38 -5.18 10.75
CA PRO A 52 -0.47 -6.30 10.98
C PRO A 52 -0.50 -7.29 9.81
#